data_AF-A0A7R9DN06-F1
#
_entry.id   AF-A0A7R9DN06-F1
#
_cell.length_a   1.000
_cell.length_b   1.000
_cell.length_c   1.000
_cell.angle_alpha   90.00
_cell.angle_beta   90.00
_cell.angle_gamma   90.00
#
_symmetry.space_group_name_H-M   'P 1'
#
loop_
_entity.id
_entity.type
_entity.pdbx_description
1 polymer ?
#
loop_
_entity_poly.entity_id
_entity_poly.type
_entity_poly.pdbx_seq_one_letter_code
_entity_poly.pdbx_strand_id
1 'polypeptide(L)'
;RDNYFRSGEGFLCVFSITEDDSFQSTQEFREQILRVKNDENIPFLLVGNKSDLEEKRKISLAEAQGRAQQWGVPYVETSAKTRENVDK
;
A
#
# COMPACT_ATOMS: atom_id res chain seq x y z
N ARG A 1 7.67 8.23 -17.87
CA ARG A 1 6.92 7.51 -16.81
C ARG A 1 7.35 7.99 -15.42
N ASP A 2 8.55 8.55 -15.31
CA ASP A 2 9.24 8.94 -14.08
C ASP A 2 8.89 10.34 -13.55
N ASN A 3 8.26 11.21 -14.37
CA ASN A 3 7.89 12.57 -13.95
C ASN A 3 6.80 12.59 -12.87
N TYR A 4 5.90 11.59 -12.84
CA TYR A 4 4.87 11.49 -11.80
C TYR A 4 5.47 11.18 -10.43
N PHE A 5 6.51 10.33 -10.40
CA PHE A 5 7.25 10.03 -9.17
C PHE A 5 8.11 11.21 -8.71
N ARG A 6 8.60 12.08 -9.62
CA ARG A 6 9.32 13.29 -9.21
C ARG A 6 8.40 14.36 -8.64
N SER A 7 7.21 14.56 -9.22
CA SER A 7 6.29 15.62 -8.79
C SER A 7 5.33 15.24 -7.66
N GLY A 8 5.11 13.95 -7.39
CA GLY A 8 4.18 13.52 -6.34
C GLY A 8 4.69 13.84 -4.94
N GLU A 9 3.94 14.60 -4.15
CA GLU A 9 4.30 14.94 -2.77
C GLU A 9 3.96 13.81 -1.78
N GLY A 10 3.14 12.83 -2.19
CA GLY A 10 2.84 11.63 -1.42
C GLY A 10 2.41 10.47 -2.31
N PHE A 11 2.57 9.25 -1.80
CA PHE A 11 2.28 8.02 -2.54
C PHE A 11 1.35 7.10 -1.75
N LEU A 12 0.37 6.55 -2.46
CA LEU A 12 -0.54 5.54 -1.96
C LEU A 12 -0.20 4.22 -2.65
N CYS A 13 0.14 3.21 -1.86
CA CYS A 13 0.44 1.88 -2.36
C CYS A 13 -0.72 0.96 -2.01
N VAL A 14 -1.54 0.65 -3.01
CA VAL A 14 -2.76 -0.15 -2.82
C VAL A 14 -2.51 -1.58 -3.30
N PHE A 15 -2.80 -2.57 -2.46
CA PHE A 15 -2.78 -3.99 -2.82
C PHE A 15 -4.11 -4.65 -2.47
N SER A 16 -4.39 -5.81 -3.06
CA SER A 16 -5.58 -6.61 -2.71
C SER A 16 -5.26 -7.61 -1.60
N ILE A 17 -6.03 -7.65 -0.51
CA ILE A 17 -5.82 -8.63 0.57
C ILE A 17 -6.03 -10.09 0.13
N THR A 18 -6.69 -10.29 -1.02
CA THR A 18 -6.98 -11.59 -1.63
C THR A 18 -5.91 -12.08 -2.60
N GLU A 19 -4.91 -11.25 -2.91
CA GLU A 19 -3.89 -11.54 -3.93
C GLU A 19 -2.49 -11.30 -3.35
N ASP A 20 -1.71 -12.36 -3.14
CA ASP A 20 -0.37 -12.22 -2.58
C ASP A 20 0.61 -11.60 -3.57
N ASP A 21 0.48 -11.89 -4.88
CA ASP A 21 1.25 -11.24 -5.94
C ASP A 21 1.14 -9.71 -5.89
N SER A 22 -0.08 -9.20 -5.62
CA SER A 22 -0.31 -7.77 -5.45
C SER A 22 0.42 -7.23 -4.23
N PHE A 23 0.46 -8.00 -3.14
CA PHE A 23 1.21 -7.63 -1.95
C PHE A 23 2.71 -7.65 -2.22
N GLN A 24 3.28 -8.66 -2.88
CA GLN A 24 4.72 -8.68 -3.23
C GLN A 24 5.11 -7.49 -4.11
N SER A 25 4.27 -7.16 -5.10
CA SER A 25 4.48 -6.00 -6.00
C SER A 25 4.60 -4.65 -5.25
N THR A 26 4.02 -4.53 -4.03
CA THR A 26 4.13 -3.29 -3.23
C THR A 26 5.56 -2.96 -2.85
N GLN A 27 6.40 -3.98 -2.66
CA GLN A 27 7.80 -3.82 -2.30
C GLN A 27 8.59 -3.20 -3.46
N GLU A 28 8.44 -3.77 -4.66
CA GLU A 28 9.08 -3.25 -5.87
C GLU A 28 8.62 -1.81 -6.16
N PHE A 29 7.33 -1.51 -5.93
CA PHE A 29 6.80 -0.16 -6.09
C PHE A 29 7.44 0.85 -5.12
N ARG A 30 7.62 0.47 -3.85
CA ARG A 30 8.32 1.29 -2.86
C ARG A 30 9.77 1.56 -3.27
N GLU A 31 10.49 0.53 -3.70
CA GLU A 31 11.89 0.66 -4.14
C GLU A 31 12.03 1.61 -5.33
N GLN A 32 11.08 1.55 -6.28
CA GLN A 32 11.03 2.48 -7.41
C GLN A 32 10.83 3.93 -6.94
N ILE A 33 9.91 4.17 -6.00
CA ILE A 33 9.67 5.51 -5.45
C ILE A 33 10.92 6.04 -4.75
N LEU A 34 11.51 5.25 -3.85
CA LEU A 34 12.72 5.64 -3.11
C LEU A 34 13.87 5.96 -4.06
N ARG A 35 14.05 5.17 -5.13
CA ARG A 35 15.08 5.40 -6.13
C ARG A 35 14.88 6.71 -6.91
N VAL A 36 13.63 7.09 -7.21
CA VAL A 36 13.35 8.30 -7.98
C VAL A 36 13.41 9.56 -7.11
N LYS A 37 12.91 9.46 -5.88
CA LYS A 37 12.79 10.59 -4.96
C LYS A 37 14.07 10.87 -4.17
N ASN A 38 14.89 9.85 -3.92
CA ASN A 38 16.12 9.93 -3.15
C ASN A 38 15.95 10.59 -1.76
N ASP A 39 14.74 10.46 -1.20
CA ASP A 39 14.32 11.03 0.08
C ASP A 39 13.42 10.02 0.80
N GLU A 40 13.67 9.82 2.09
CA GLU A 40 13.00 8.82 2.95
C GLU A 40 11.79 9.41 3.69
N ASN A 41 11.60 10.74 3.68
CA ASN A 41 10.54 11.44 4.42
C ASN A 41 9.24 11.59 3.64
N ILE A 42 9.10 10.88 2.53
CA ILE A 42 7.94 11.06 1.66
C ILE A 42 6.74 10.35 2.27
N PRO A 43 5.61 11.06 2.44
CA PRO A 43 4.40 10.45 2.96
C PRO A 43 3.97 9.32 2.04
N PHE A 44 4.08 8.10 2.58
CA PHE A 44 3.73 6.87 1.91
C PHE A 44 2.68 6.16 2.78
N LEU A 45 1.58 5.72 2.17
CA LEU A 45 0.53 4.98 2.86
C LEU A 45 0.33 3.63 2.19
N LEU A 46 0.40 2.55 2.97
CA LEU A 46 0.07 1.21 2.50
C LEU A 46 -1.42 0.95 2.68
N VAL A 47 -2.10 0.50 1.63
CA VAL A 47 -3.56 0.31 1.63
C VAL A 47 -3.91 -1.11 1.20
N GLY A 48 -4.57 -1.86 2.10
CA GLY A 48 -5.11 -3.18 1.80
C GLY A 48 -6.55 -3.08 1.31
N ASN A 49 -6.75 -3.11 -0.01
CA ASN A 49 -8.06 -3.08 -0.63
C ASN A 49 -8.75 -4.46 -0.62
N LYS A 50 -10.07 -4.46 -0.83
CA LYS A 50 -10.96 -5.64 -0.82
C LYS A 50 -11.13 -6.26 0.56
N SER A 51 -11.13 -5.44 1.63
CA SER A 51 -11.36 -5.90 3.00
C SER A 51 -12.71 -6.63 3.20
N ASP A 52 -13.68 -6.40 2.31
CA ASP A 52 -14.95 -7.12 2.27
C ASP A 52 -14.82 -8.62 1.94
N LEU A 53 -13.70 -9.03 1.35
CA LEU A 53 -13.44 -10.42 0.97
C LEU A 53 -12.57 -11.14 2.01
N GLU A 54 -12.90 -11.00 3.29
CA GLU A 54 -12.15 -11.62 4.38
C GLU A 54 -12.10 -13.16 4.26
N GLU A 55 -13.16 -13.80 3.75
CA GLU A 55 -13.17 -15.25 3.49
C GLU A 55 -12.16 -15.70 2.43
N LYS A 56 -11.74 -14.78 1.54
CA LYS A 56 -10.72 -15.02 0.51
C LYS A 56 -9.39 -14.35 0.85
N ARG A 57 -9.23 -13.88 2.10
CA ARG A 57 -8.01 -13.22 2.58
C ARG A 57 -6.85 -14.19 2.43
N LYS A 58 -5.84 -13.80 1.65
CA LYS A 58 -4.56 -14.48 1.55
C LYS A 58 -3.50 -13.82 2.43
N ILE A 59 -3.59 -12.49 2.58
CA ILE A 59 -2.67 -11.70 3.39
C ILE A 59 -3.28 -11.42 4.76
N SER A 60 -2.62 -11.91 5.79
CA SER A 60 -3.02 -11.67 7.17
C SER A 60 -2.80 -10.21 7.55
N LEU A 61 -3.68 -9.65 8.39
CA LEU A 61 -3.53 -8.29 8.90
C LEU A 61 -2.16 -8.07 9.55
N ALA A 62 -1.69 -9.05 10.33
CA ALA A 62 -0.38 -9.00 10.99
C ALA A 62 0.78 -8.93 9.99
N GLU A 63 0.66 -9.60 8.85
CA GLU A 63 1.70 -9.59 7.81
C GLU A 63 1.76 -8.23 7.10
N ALA A 64 0.59 -7.67 6.75
CA ALA A 64 0.48 -6.34 6.17
C ALA A 64 0.95 -5.25 7.13
N GLN A 65 0.54 -5.31 8.40
CA GLN A 65 0.99 -4.40 9.45
C GLN A 65 2.49 -4.53 9.72
N GLY A 66 3.02 -5.75 9.76
CA GLY A 66 4.45 -5.99 9.93
C GLY A 66 5.26 -5.32 8.83
N ARG A 67 4.81 -5.45 7.57
CA ARG A 67 5.44 -4.76 6.43
C ARG A 67 5.36 -3.23 6.58
N ALA A 68 4.20 -2.69 6.93
CA ALA A 68 4.03 -1.25 7.14
C ALA A 68 4.92 -0.71 8.28
N GLN A 69 5.06 -1.45 9.37
CA GLN A 69 5.95 -1.11 10.49
C GLN A 69 7.43 -1.15 10.08
N GLN A 70 7.87 -2.19 9.35
CA GLN A 70 9.23 -2.25 8.80
C GLN A 70 9.54 -1.05 7.90
N TRP A 71 8.51 -0.58 7.23
CA TRP A 71 8.56 0.53 6.30
C TRP A 71 8.45 1.90 6.97
N GLY A 72 8.05 1.95 8.24
CA GLY A 72 7.77 3.18 8.98
C GLY A 72 6.55 3.94 8.45
N VAL A 73 5.61 3.26 7.79
CA VAL A 73 4.46 3.88 7.13
C VAL A 73 3.13 3.46 7.77
N PRO A 74 2.10 4.31 7.72
CA PRO A 74 0.76 3.92 8.11
C PRO A 74 0.18 2.84 7.17
N TYR A 75 -0.72 2.02 7.72
CA TYR A 75 -1.46 0.99 7.00
C TYR A 75 -2.96 1.14 7.24
N VAL A 76 -3.75 1.05 6.17
CA VAL A 76 -5.21 1.13 6.22
C VAL A 76 -5.83 0.03 5.34
N GLU A 77 -6.86 -0.66 5.83
CA GLU A 77 -7.68 -1.54 5.00
C GLU A 77 -8.89 -0.78 4.44
N THR A 78 -9.15 -0.94 3.15
CA THR A 78 -10.27 -0.29 2.46
C THR A 78 -11.11 -1.32 1.70
N SER A 79 -12.39 -1.03 1.54
CA SER A 79 -13.22 -1.74 0.57
C SER A 79 -13.85 -0.72 -0.36
N ALA A 80 -13.37 -0.73 -1.60
CA ALA A 80 -14.03 0.04 -2.67
C ALA A 80 -15.48 -0.40 -2.90
N LYS A 81 -15.83 -1.65 -2.55
CA LYS A 81 -17.17 -2.22 -2.74
C LYS A 81 -18.15 -1.77 -1.67
N THR A 82 -17.75 -1.78 -0.39
CA THR A 82 -18.60 -1.30 0.71
C THR A 82 -18.42 0.19 0.99
N ARG A 83 -17.49 0.86 0.28
CA ARG A 83 -17.02 2.23 0.55
C ARG A 83 -16.44 2.41 1.96
N GLU A 84 -16.13 1.34 2.67
CA GLU A 84 -15.46 1.43 3.96
C GLU A 84 -14.04 1.97 3.79
N ASN A 85 -13.73 2.99 4.61
CA ASN A 85 -12.45 3.69 4.66
C ASN A 85 -12.02 4.36 3.33
N VAL A 86 -12.95 4.64 2.41
CA VAL A 86 -12.67 5.39 1.17
C VAL A 86 -12.71 6.91 1.39
N ASP A 87 -13.45 7.38 2.39
CA ASP A 87 -13.65 8.81 2.71
C ASP A 87 -12.78 9.29 3.89
N LYS A 88 -11.88 8.42 4.39
CA LYS A 88 -10.99 8.74 5.52
C LYS A 88 -9.67 9.34 5.08
#